data_AF-A0A842M3Q2-F1
#
_entry.id   AF-A0A842M3Q2-F1
#
_cell.length_a   1.000
_cell.length_b   1.000
_cell.length_c   1.000
_cell.angle_alpha   90.00
_cell.angle_beta   90.00
_cell.angle_gamma   90.00
#
_symmetry.space_group_name_H-M   'P 1'
#
loop_
_entity.id
_entity.type
_entity.pdbx_description
1 polymer ?
#
loop_
_entity_poly.entity_id
_entity_poly.type
_entity_poly.pdbx_seq_one_letter_code
_entity_poly.pdbx_strand_id
1 'polypeptide(L)' 'QLITDFPEILELDINPLVVFENGKGCIAVDARLTLEGKME' A
#
# COMPACT_ATOMS: atom_id res chain seq x y z
N GLN A 1 -3.07 1.44 -10.42
CA GLN A 1 -2.24 1.18 -9.22
C GLN A 1 -2.94 1.86 -8.05
N LEU A 2 -3.04 1.25 -6.86
CA LEU A 2 -3.95 1.69 -5.77
C LEU A 2 -4.01 3.21 -5.51
N ILE A 3 -2.87 3.88 -5.26
CA ILE A 3 -2.86 5.34 -5.00
C ILE A 3 -3.38 6.15 -6.20
N THR A 4 -3.14 5.67 -7.42
CA THR A 4 -3.64 6.30 -8.66
C THR A 4 -5.12 6.03 -8.88
N ASP A 5 -5.60 4.86 -8.46
CA ASP A 5 -6.97 4.40 -8.66
C ASP A 5 -7.92 4.99 -7.59
N PHE A 6 -7.39 5.35 -6.42
CA PHE A 6 -8.13 5.88 -5.26
C PHE A 6 -7.46 7.17 -4.73
N PRO A 7 -7.84 8.35 -5.24
CA PRO A 7 -7.25 9.63 -4.86
C PRO A 7 -7.39 10.00 -3.38
N GLU A 8 -8.32 9.37 -2.66
CA GLU A 8 -8.50 9.52 -1.21
C GLU A 8 -7.35 8.90 -0.39
N ILE A 9 -6.54 8.04 -1.00
CA ILE A 9 -5.33 7.50 -0.39
C ILE A 9 -4.22 8.56 -0.50
N LEU A 10 -3.93 9.24 0.61
CA LEU A 10 -2.87 10.23 0.68
C LEU A 10 -1.48 9.58 0.71
N GLU A 11 -1.37 8.46 1.43
CA GLU A 11 -0.12 7.73 1.60
C GLU A 11 -0.40 6.23 1.70
N LEU A 12 0.46 5.43 1.05
CA LEU A 12 0.55 4.00 1.23
C LEU A 12 2.03 3.67 1.46
N ASP A 13 2.32 3.16 2.65
CA ASP A 13 3.64 2.70 3.07
C ASP A 13 3.59 1.18 3.29
N ILE A 14 4.54 0.45 2.72
CA ILE A 14 4.65 -1.00 2.86
C ILE A 14 6.02 -1.32 3.45
N ASN A 15 6.04 -1.82 4.67
CA ASN A 15 7.28 -2.22 5.33
C ASN A 15 7.04 -3.26 6.44
N PRO A 16 7.50 -4.51 6.30
CA PRO A 16 8.38 -5.02 5.24
C PRO A 16 7.62 -5.59 4.03
N LEU A 17 8.20 -5.42 2.84
CA LEU A 17 7.85 -6.17 1.63
C LEU A 17 8.81 -7.35 1.46
N VAL A 18 8.30 -8.58 1.60
CA VAL A 18 9.07 -9.79 1.39
C VAL A 18 8.97 -10.20 -0.07
N VAL A 19 10.10 -10.22 -0.77
CA VAL A 19 10.19 -10.69 -2.16
C VAL A 19 10.73 -12.12 -2.16
N PHE A 20 10.02 -13.02 -2.84
CA PHE A 20 10.43 -14.42 -2.97
C PHE A 20 11.32 -14.63 -4.20
N GLU A 21 11.76 -15.87 -4.40
CA GLU A 21 12.51 -16.25 -5.60
C GLU A 21 11.74 -15.90 -6.88
N ASN A 22 12.49 -15.77 -7.98
CA ASN A 22 11.92 -15.37 -9.27
C ASN A 22 10.72 -16.26 -9.65
N GLY A 23 9.62 -15.63 -10.09
CA GLY A 23 8.36 -16.29 -10.42
C GLY A 23 7.46 -16.63 -9.23
N LYS A 24 7.89 -16.40 -7.97
CA LYS A 24 7.08 -16.67 -6.77
C LYS A 24 6.39 -15.44 -6.17
N GLY A 25 6.65 -14.25 -6.71
CA GLY A 25 5.97 -13.01 -6.31
C GLY A 25 6.52 -12.40 -5.01
N CYS A 26 5.66 -11.66 -4.30
CA CYS A 26 6.00 -10.98 -3.05
C CYS A 26 4.79 -10.92 -2.10
N ILE A 27 5.04 -10.67 -0.81
CA ILE A 27 4.01 -10.44 0.22
C ILE A 27 4.35 -9.15 0.98
N ALA A 28 3.37 -8.26 1.08
CA ALA A 28 3.39 -7.16 2.04
C ALA A 28 2.98 -7.73 3.41
N VAL A 29 3.90 -7.77 4.37
CA VAL A 29 3.64 -8.32 5.72
C VAL A 29 2.89 -7.31 6.58
N ASP A 30 3.22 -6.03 6.40
CA ASP A 30 2.57 -4.90 7.01
C ASP A 30 2.39 -3.81 5.96
N ALA A 31 1.28 -3.07 6.07
CA ALA A 31 1.01 -1.92 5.24
C ALA A 31 0.21 -0.90 6.05
N ARG A 32 0.57 0.37 5.88
CA ARG A 32 -0.13 1.51 6.48
C ARG A 32 -0.70 2.39 5.38
N LEU A 33 -1.97 2.71 5.51
CA LEU A 33 -2.67 3.66 4.65
C LEU A 33 -3.05 4.91 5.44
N THR A 34 -2.78 6.07 4.87
CA THR A 34 -3.35 7.34 5.32
C THR A 34 -4.42 7.76 4.33
N LEU A 35 -5.64 7.96 4.82
CA LEU A 35 -6.77 8.44 4.03
C LEU A 35 -6.99 9.93 4.30
N GLU A 36 -7.52 10.63 3.30
CA GLU A 36 -8.01 11.99 3.49
C GLU A 36 -9.17 11.98 4.49
N GLY A 37 -8.98 12.66 5.63
CA GLY A 37 -10.04 12.83 6.62
C GLY A 37 -11.03 13.88 6.13
N LYS A 38 -12.25 13.46 5.77
CA LYS A 38 -13.34 14.42 5.58
C LYS A 38 -13.75 14.97 6.95
N MET A 39 -13.54 16.27 7.17
CA MET A 39 -14.27 17.00 8.19
C MET A 39 -15.63 17.37 7.59
N GLU A 40 -16.71 16.75 8.08
CA GLU A 40 -18.07 17.32 7.96
C GLU A 40 -18.32 18.33 9.09
#